data_AF-A0AAD7B2A9-F1
#
_entry.id   AF-A0AAD7B2A9-F1
#
_cell.length_a   1.000
_cell.length_b   1.000
_cell.length_c   1.000
_cell.angle_alpha   90.00
_cell.angle_beta   90.00
_cell.angle_gamma   90.00
#
_symmetry.space_group_name_H-M   'P 1'
#
loop_
_entity.id
_entity.type
_entity.pdbx_description
1 polymer ?
#
loop_
_entity_poly.entity_id
_entity_poly.type
_entity_poly.pdbx_seq_one_letter_code
_entity_poly.pdbx_strand_id
1 'polypeptide(L)'
;MKGALEPNTSIPRRPDEVPHPVFILALATTVSAFTGPATFFVPNGGAGTCGHTIHSGDFAVALNPSDYARGAHCGKAISITCA
;
A
#
# COMPACT_ATOMS: atom_id res chain seq x y z
N MET A 1 24.08 9.60 19.42
CA MET A 1 23.33 8.39 19.06
C MET A 1 23.17 8.45 17.55
N LYS A 2 24.06 7.73 16.87
CA LYS A 2 24.20 7.74 15.42
C LYS A 2 23.29 6.66 14.87
N GLY A 3 22.51 7.03 13.86
CA GLY A 3 21.67 6.13 13.08
C GLY A 3 21.24 6.91 11.85
N ALA A 4 22.13 6.98 10.87
CA ALA A 4 21.78 7.47 9.54
C ALA A 4 20.79 6.46 8.95
N LEU A 5 19.57 6.91 8.68
CA LEU A 5 18.59 6.15 7.91
C LEU A 5 19.05 6.21 6.45
N GLU A 6 19.85 5.24 6.04
CA GLU A 6 20.25 5.07 4.64
C GLU A 6 19.02 4.67 3.81
N PRO A 7 18.76 5.30 2.65
CA PRO A 7 17.71 4.88 1.73
C PRO A 7 18.17 3.60 1.01
N ASN A 8 17.75 2.44 1.52
CA ASN A 8 18.09 1.15 0.91
C ASN A 8 17.36 0.98 -0.44
N THR A 9 18.04 1.43 -1.47
CA THR A 9 17.78 1.10 -2.87
C THR A 9 18.42 -0.26 -3.13
N SER A 10 17.66 -1.36 -3.31
CA SER A 10 18.08 -2.59 -4.05
C SER A 10 16.99 -3.69 -4.25
N ILE A 11 16.22 -3.60 -5.35
CA ILE A 11 15.85 -4.62 -6.39
C ILE A 11 15.18 -6.01 -6.07
N PRO A 12 14.37 -6.61 -6.99
CA PRO A 12 14.92 -7.34 -8.14
C PRO A 12 14.32 -7.02 -9.53
N ARG A 13 15.19 -7.13 -10.54
CA ARG A 13 14.88 -6.98 -11.98
C ARG A 13 14.07 -8.18 -12.46
N ARG A 14 13.04 -7.95 -13.27
CA ARG A 14 12.59 -8.91 -14.27
C ARG A 14 13.23 -8.51 -15.61
N PRO A 15 14.25 -9.24 -16.10
CA PRO A 15 14.63 -9.21 -17.50
C PRO A 15 13.94 -10.39 -18.17
N ASP A 16 12.67 -10.27 -18.55
CA ASP A 16 12.20 -11.10 -19.65
C ASP A 16 10.99 -10.49 -20.34
N GLU A 17 11.04 -10.58 -21.67
CA GLU A 17 9.99 -10.25 -22.64
C GLU A 17 9.93 -8.80 -23.13
N VAL A 18 10.80 -8.49 -24.11
CA VAL A 18 10.52 -7.48 -25.13
C VAL A 18 10.60 -8.10 -26.52
N PRO A 19 9.47 -8.31 -27.21
CA PRO A 19 9.39 -8.27 -28.65
C PRO A 19 8.85 -6.89 -29.11
N HIS A 20 9.72 -6.09 -29.72
CA HIS A 20 9.34 -4.90 -30.50
C HIS A 20 8.77 -5.36 -31.88
N PRO A 21 7.93 -4.59 -32.62
CA PRO A 21 7.58 -3.17 -32.47
C PRO A 21 6.08 -2.87 -32.73
N VAL A 22 5.33 -2.45 -31.71
CA VAL A 22 4.08 -1.70 -31.93
C VAL A 22 4.10 -0.53 -30.95
N PHE A 23 4.15 0.69 -31.49
CA PHE A 23 4.18 1.94 -30.74
C PHE A 23 2.81 2.17 -30.08
N ILE A 24 2.54 1.41 -29.02
CA ILE A 24 1.43 1.66 -28.11
C ILE A 24 1.97 2.59 -27.03
N LEU A 25 1.44 3.81 -26.98
CA LEU A 25 1.67 4.75 -25.88
C LEU A 25 0.99 4.18 -24.62
N ALA A 26 1.65 3.21 -23.98
CA ALA A 26 1.18 2.62 -22.74
C ALA A 26 1.39 3.66 -21.62
N LEU A 27 0.29 4.16 -21.04
CA LEU A 27 0.36 4.85 -19.74
C LEU A 27 0.80 3.80 -18.71
N ALA A 28 2.09 3.78 -18.40
CA ALA A 28 2.63 2.94 -17.34
C ALA A 28 2.11 3.46 -15.99
N THR A 29 1.04 2.86 -15.47
CA THR A 29 0.58 3.11 -14.10
C THR A 29 1.55 2.45 -13.13
N THR A 30 2.45 3.24 -12.55
CA THR A 30 3.36 2.75 -11.51
C THR A 30 2.56 2.45 -10.24
N VAL A 31 2.48 1.18 -9.85
CA VAL A 31 2.03 0.79 -8.51
C VAL A 31 3.17 1.07 -7.54
N SER A 32 2.97 2.06 -6.66
CA SER A 32 3.87 2.27 -5.53
C SER A 32 3.57 1.20 -4.48
N ALA A 33 4.56 0.36 -4.16
CA ALA A 33 4.47 -0.63 -3.10
C ALA A 33 5.16 -0.09 -1.84
N PHE A 34 4.47 -0.18 -0.70
CA PHE A 34 4.99 0.25 0.59
C PHE A 34 5.38 -0.97 1.43
N THR A 35 6.51 -0.89 2.14
CA THR A 35 6.94 -1.89 3.11
C THR A 35 7.06 -1.24 4.48
N GLY A 36 6.58 -1.94 5.50
CA GLY A 36 6.60 -1.44 6.86
C GLY A 36 6.05 -2.45 7.86
N PRO A 37 6.21 -2.17 9.16
CA PRO A 37 5.62 -3.00 10.21
C PRO A 37 4.09 -2.93 10.13
N ALA A 38 3.45 -4.08 10.30
CA ALA A 38 2.00 -4.20 10.43
C ALA A 38 1.63 -4.73 11.81
N THR A 39 0.58 -4.18 12.40
CA THR A 39 -0.01 -4.64 13.67
C THR A 39 -1.52 -4.84 13.50
N PHE A 40 -2.17 -5.49 14.46
CA PHE A 40 -3.62 -5.72 14.43
C PHE A 40 -4.30 -5.15 15.67
N PHE A 41 -5.58 -4.81 15.53
CA PHE A 41 -6.46 -4.46 16.65
C PHE A 41 -7.90 -4.89 16.35
N VAL A 42 -8.73 -5.02 17.39
CA VAL A 42 -10.16 -5.36 17.25
C VAL A 42 -10.99 -4.08 17.32
N PRO A 43 -11.76 -3.72 16.27
CA PRO A 43 -12.46 -2.44 16.20
C PRO A 43 -13.73 -2.34 17.07
N ASN A 44 -14.22 -3.44 17.64
CA ASN A 44 -15.38 -3.49 18.55
C ASN A 44 -16.63 -2.74 18.02
N GLY A 45 -16.82 -2.68 16.69
CA GLY A 45 -17.96 -1.99 16.08
C GLY A 45 -17.85 -0.47 16.06
N GLY A 46 -16.67 0.10 16.28
CA GLY A 46 -16.43 1.54 16.15
C GLY A 46 -16.45 2.03 14.70
N ALA A 47 -16.73 3.32 14.51
CA ALA A 47 -16.58 3.97 13.22
C ALA A 47 -15.10 4.31 12.95
N GLY A 48 -14.59 3.95 11.78
CA GLY A 48 -13.26 4.35 11.32
C GLY A 48 -13.23 5.80 10.83
N THR A 49 -12.04 6.30 10.50
CA THR A 49 -11.83 7.68 10.01
C THR A 49 -12.52 7.99 8.68
N CYS A 50 -12.87 6.96 7.89
CA CYS A 50 -13.70 7.09 6.69
C CYS A 50 -15.21 7.26 6.99
N GLY A 51 -15.63 7.21 8.26
CA GLY A 51 -17.04 7.35 8.66
C GLY A 51 -17.87 6.07 8.52
N HIS A 52 -17.25 4.93 8.20
CA HIS A 52 -17.92 3.63 8.15
C HIS A 52 -17.69 2.85 9.44
N THR A 53 -18.76 2.19 9.91
CA THR A 53 -18.69 1.22 11.00
C THR A 53 -17.91 -0.01 10.56
N ILE A 54 -16.93 -0.42 11.35
CA ILE A 54 -16.09 -1.59 11.08
C ILE A 54 -16.40 -2.66 12.12
N HIS A 55 -16.90 -3.81 11.70
CA HIS A 55 -17.14 -4.95 12.58
C HIS A 55 -15.89 -5.83 12.69
N SER A 56 -15.78 -6.60 13.77
CA SER A 56 -14.59 -7.41 14.06
C SER A 56 -14.30 -8.55 13.06
N GLY A 57 -15.18 -8.78 12.08
CA GLY A 57 -14.99 -9.72 10.97
C GLY A 57 -14.75 -9.06 9.61
N ASP A 58 -14.81 -7.73 9.53
CA ASP A 58 -14.59 -7.01 8.28
C ASP A 58 -13.10 -6.96 7.93
N PHE A 59 -12.78 -7.09 6.64
CA PHE A 59 -11.43 -6.83 6.15
C PHE A 59 -11.19 -5.32 6.05
N ALA A 60 -10.67 -4.74 7.11
CA ALA A 60 -10.31 -3.33 7.18
C ALA A 60 -8.84 -3.15 7.62
N VAL A 61 -8.21 -2.09 7.13
CA VAL A 61 -6.83 -1.70 7.49
C VAL A 61 -6.81 -0.26 7.99
N ALA A 62 -6.11 -0.02 9.09
CA ALA A 62 -5.80 1.34 9.54
C ALA A 62 -4.49 1.79 8.89
N LEU A 63 -4.53 2.92 8.18
CA LEU A 63 -3.37 3.51 7.53
C LEU A 63 -2.79 4.65 8.39
N ASN A 64 -1.49 4.87 8.27
CA ASN A 64 -0.86 6.07 8.84
C ASN A 64 -1.48 7.34 8.23
N PRO A 65 -1.48 8.49 8.95
CA PRO A 65 -2.12 9.71 8.47
C PRO A 65 -1.65 10.18 7.09
N SER A 66 -0.35 10.00 6.81
CA SER A 66 0.26 10.32 5.52
C SER A 66 -0.29 9.45 4.39
N ASP A 67 -0.42 8.14 4.62
CA ASP A 67 -0.89 7.16 3.62
C ASP A 67 -2.41 7.14 3.50
N TYR A 68 -3.14 7.53 4.55
CA TYR A 68 -4.58 7.79 4.49
C TYR A 68 -4.92 8.97 3.58
N ALA A 69 -3.98 9.91 3.41
CA ALA A 69 -4.09 11.08 2.53
C ALA A 69 -5.41 11.84 2.69
N ARG A 70 -5.80 12.12 3.95
CA ARG A 70 -7.05 12.82 4.32
C ARG A 70 -8.33 12.19 3.74
N GLY A 71 -8.33 10.86 3.53
CA GLY A 71 -9.48 10.12 3.02
C GLY A 71 -9.50 9.91 1.51
N ALA A 72 -8.46 10.33 0.79
CA ALA A 72 -8.34 10.07 -0.65
C ALA A 72 -8.40 8.57 -1.01
N HIS A 73 -8.06 7.70 -0.04
CA HIS A 73 -8.07 6.24 -0.19
C HIS A 73 -9.27 5.55 0.48
N CYS A 74 -10.27 6.30 0.96
CA CYS A 74 -11.50 5.67 1.47
C CYS A 74 -12.19 4.84 0.38
N GLY A 75 -12.66 3.64 0.77
CA GLY A 75 -13.31 2.68 -0.14
C GLY A 75 -12.35 2.03 -1.15
N LYS A 76 -11.04 2.14 -0.98
CA LYS A 76 -10.04 1.43 -1.77
C LYS A 76 -9.58 0.18 -1.02
N ALA A 77 -9.09 -0.81 -1.77
CA ALA A 77 -8.53 -2.04 -1.24
C ALA A 77 -7.03 -2.13 -1.54
N ILE A 78 -6.30 -2.80 -0.67
CA ILE A 78 -4.86 -3.08 -0.84
C ILE A 78 -4.61 -4.58 -0.67
N SER A 79 -3.55 -5.08 -1.30
CA SER A 79 -3.03 -6.42 -1.05
C SER A 79 -1.86 -6.33 -0.10
N ILE A 80 -1.88 -7.10 0.98
CA ILE A 80 -0.79 -7.17 1.96
C ILE A 80 -0.11 -8.52 1.80
N THR A 81 1.21 -8.51 1.62
CA THR A 81 2.03 -9.72 1.52
C THR A 81 3.14 -9.66 2.56
N CYS A 82 3.31 -10.74 3.34
CA CYS A 82 4.45 -10.89 4.23
C CYS A 82 5.64 -11.43 3.42
N ALA A 83 6.80 -10.79 3.57
CA ALA A 83 8.07 -11.24 2.99
C ALA A 83 9.00 -11.76 4.09
#